data_AF-A0A7J4E6H5-F1
#
_entry.id   AF-A0A7J4E6H5-F1
#
_cell.length_a   1.000
_cell.length_b   1.000
_cell.length_c   1.000
_cell.angle_alpha   90.00
_cell.angle_beta   90.00
_cell.angle_gamma   90.00
#
_symmetry.space_group_name_H-M   'P 1'
#
loop_
_entity.id
_entity.type
_entity.pdbx_description
1 polymer ?
#
loop_
_entity_poly.entity_id
_entity_poly.type
_entity_poly.pdbx_seq_one_letter_code
_entity_poly.pdbx_strand_id
1 'polypeptide(L)'
;MVISKLKNDVEMDSRFVLKFGGSVLRDGGGFLEAANYAANLIRSRSLVVAVVSAPKGVTDALISLHRNRDEGIIKSLWSRYEKIIEFIPNPKFRERALERVEAELKKLGEPMSYDEFVSKGEDHSGIILSHFLMALGYKAEYMDGYEAGIVVDSNGVLKENLSILNVKRSLERLWGSASAIVPIVGGFVGRKLETGERKLLGRNSTDVTGAIAAAALNANYEIIKDVPGIYLVEPEYGKTQVIPRLSYDEAGELTWRGIEVVHPMAIKVAKSHNIPIRVRNFKGETS
;
A
#
# COMPACT_ATOMS: atom_id res chain seq x y z
N MET A 1 8.82 -1.59 15.14
CA MET A 1 10.23 -1.95 14.80
C MET A 1 10.77 -0.96 13.77
N VAL A 2 12.06 -0.62 13.81
CA VAL A 2 12.73 0.25 12.81
C VAL A 2 13.84 -0.51 12.09
N ILE A 3 13.90 -0.42 10.77
CA ILE A 3 15.02 -0.92 9.95
C ILE A 3 15.76 0.30 9.39
N SER A 4 17.01 0.52 9.81
CA SER A 4 17.80 1.68 9.37
C SER A 4 19.31 1.46 9.49
N LYS A 5 20.12 2.41 9.02
CA LYS A 5 21.55 2.44 9.32
C LYS A 5 21.76 2.70 10.82
N LEU A 6 22.66 1.96 11.47
CA LEU A 6 22.84 1.93 12.93
C LEU A 6 23.37 3.23 13.59
N LYS A 7 23.37 4.38 12.92
CA LYS A 7 23.75 5.67 13.52
C LYS A 7 22.87 6.80 13.00
N ASN A 8 22.13 7.40 13.93
CA ASN A 8 21.22 8.55 13.82
C ASN A 8 20.08 8.40 12.81
N ASP A 9 18.84 8.48 13.30
CA ASP A 9 17.70 8.75 12.43
C ASP A 9 17.92 10.13 11.82
N VAL A 10 18.12 10.18 10.51
CA VAL A 10 18.16 11.44 9.77
C VAL A 10 16.80 12.09 9.93
N GLU A 11 16.77 13.36 10.35
CA GLU A 11 15.56 14.15 10.35
C GLU A 11 15.10 14.29 8.89
N MET A 12 14.04 13.57 8.54
CA MET A 12 13.49 13.56 7.19
C MET A 12 12.47 14.68 7.04
N ASP A 13 12.29 15.15 5.80
CA ASP A 13 11.26 16.13 5.45
C ASP A 13 9.88 15.72 6.01
N SER A 14 8.96 16.68 6.16
CA SER A 14 7.58 16.47 6.59
C SER A 14 6.71 15.69 5.58
N ARG A 15 7.31 14.77 4.82
CA ARG A 15 6.67 13.87 3.88
C ARG A 15 6.62 12.48 4.47
N PHE A 16 5.48 11.82 4.33
CA PHE A 16 5.24 10.46 4.79
C PHE A 16 4.71 9.60 3.65
N VAL A 17 5.27 8.41 3.54
CA VAL A 17 4.71 7.33 2.73
C VAL A 17 4.21 6.26 3.69
N LEU A 18 2.90 6.03 3.65
CA LEU A 18 2.21 5.09 4.51
C LEU A 18 1.77 3.90 3.69
N LYS A 19 2.40 2.75 3.89
CA LYS A 19 1.98 1.52 3.24
C LYS A 19 1.03 0.75 4.15
N PHE A 20 -0.20 0.54 3.70
CA PHE A 20 -1.20 -0.26 4.41
C PHE A 20 -1.27 -1.67 3.82
N GLY A 21 -1.01 -2.68 4.66
CA GLY A 21 -1.13 -4.08 4.27
C GLY A 21 -2.58 -4.56 4.16
N GLY A 22 -2.81 -5.64 3.40
CA GLY A 22 -4.16 -6.21 3.24
C GLY A 22 -4.77 -6.74 4.54
N SER A 23 -3.95 -7.16 5.51
CA SER A 23 -4.39 -7.56 6.85
C SER A 23 -4.95 -6.38 7.66
N VAL A 24 -4.46 -5.18 7.40
CA VAL A 24 -4.95 -3.92 7.98
C VAL A 24 -6.23 -3.48 7.26
N LEU A 25 -6.22 -3.48 5.92
CA LEU A 25 -7.36 -3.10 5.09
C LEU A 25 -8.39 -4.23 4.93
N ARG A 26 -8.73 -4.95 6.00
CA ARG A 26 -9.57 -6.16 5.91
C ARG A 26 -11.08 -5.89 5.99
N ASP A 27 -11.47 -4.85 6.73
CA ASP A 27 -12.84 -4.48 7.11
C ASP A 27 -12.98 -2.94 7.22
N GLY A 28 -14.21 -2.44 7.41
CA GLY A 28 -14.49 -1.00 7.50
C GLY A 28 -13.77 -0.29 8.65
N GLY A 29 -13.56 -0.97 9.78
CA GLY A 29 -12.78 -0.44 10.91
C GLY A 29 -11.32 -0.20 10.53
N GLY A 30 -10.70 -1.17 9.86
CA GLY A 30 -9.31 -1.04 9.40
C GLY A 30 -9.10 0.08 8.37
N PHE A 31 -10.06 0.28 7.46
CA PHE A 31 -10.04 1.43 6.54
C PHE A 31 -10.21 2.76 7.27
N LEU A 32 -11.10 2.83 8.26
CA LEU A 32 -11.30 4.02 9.07
C LEU A 32 -10.06 4.36 9.90
N GLU A 33 -9.41 3.36 10.50
CA GLU A 33 -8.13 3.53 11.22
C GLU A 33 -7.03 4.06 10.29
N ALA A 34 -6.89 3.48 9.09
CA ALA A 34 -5.93 3.94 8.09
C ALA A 34 -6.17 5.39 7.64
N ALA A 35 -7.42 5.75 7.37
CA ALA A 35 -7.79 7.10 6.99
C ALA A 35 -7.55 8.12 8.11
N ASN A 36 -7.89 7.77 9.36
CA ASN A 36 -7.63 8.62 10.52
C ASN A 36 -6.13 8.80 10.77
N TYR A 37 -5.34 7.74 10.61
CA TYR A 37 -3.89 7.81 10.75
C TYR A 37 -3.27 8.77 9.74
N ALA A 38 -3.62 8.64 8.46
CA ALA A 38 -3.19 9.56 7.42
C ALA A 38 -3.69 11.00 7.67
N ALA A 39 -4.97 11.17 8.06
CA ALA A 39 -5.54 12.48 8.38
C ALA A 39 -4.80 13.19 9.53
N ASN A 40 -4.42 12.46 10.58
CA ASN A 40 -3.66 13.02 11.70
C ASN A 40 -2.30 13.56 11.26
N LEU A 41 -1.58 12.82 10.42
CA LEU A 41 -0.33 13.31 9.83
C LEU A 41 -0.56 14.54 8.95
N ILE A 42 -1.60 14.56 8.12
CA ILE A 42 -1.93 15.73 7.30
C ILE A 42 -2.24 16.96 8.17
N ARG A 43 -2.99 16.80 9.27
CA ARG A 43 -3.26 17.90 10.24
C ARG A 43 -2.00 18.47 10.86
N SER A 44 -0.98 17.64 11.06
CA SER A 44 0.35 18.07 11.53
C SER A 44 1.18 18.79 10.46
N ARG A 45 0.57 19.21 9.34
CA ARG A 45 1.22 19.87 8.18
C ARG A 45 2.21 18.96 7.43
N SER A 46 1.98 17.66 7.47
CA SER A 46 2.74 16.70 6.67
C SER A 46 2.12 16.46 5.31
N LEU A 47 2.95 16.22 4.30
CA LEU A 47 2.51 15.69 3.00
C LEU A 47 2.47 14.16 3.09
N VAL A 48 1.32 13.56 2.74
CA VAL A 48 1.11 12.12 2.87
C VAL A 48 0.85 11.49 1.51
N VAL A 49 1.49 10.35 1.26
CA VAL A 49 1.15 9.38 0.22
C VAL A 49 0.72 8.09 0.90
N ALA A 50 -0.45 7.57 0.55
CA ALA A 50 -0.85 6.23 0.99
C ALA A 50 -0.53 5.23 -0.13
N VAL A 51 0.00 4.06 0.24
CA VAL A 51 0.23 2.94 -0.67
C VAL A 51 -0.55 1.74 -0.15
N VAL A 52 -1.39 1.12 -0.98
CA VAL A 52 -2.36 0.12 -0.52
C VAL A 52 -2.16 -1.22 -1.19
N SER A 53 -2.33 -2.28 -0.40
CA SER A 53 -2.52 -3.64 -0.90
C SER A 53 -4.02 -3.94 -1.01
N ALA A 54 -4.39 -4.93 -1.82
CA ALA A 54 -5.73 -5.48 -1.80
C ALA A 54 -6.16 -5.93 -0.39
N PRO A 55 -7.46 -5.87 -0.03
CA PRO A 55 -7.94 -6.39 1.25
C PRO A 55 -7.61 -7.88 1.39
N LYS A 56 -7.32 -8.34 2.63
CA LYS A 56 -6.94 -9.74 2.89
C LYS A 56 -7.91 -10.72 2.22
N GLY A 57 -7.39 -11.61 1.39
CA GLY A 57 -8.15 -12.64 0.66
C GLY A 57 -8.77 -12.20 -0.68
N VAL A 58 -8.74 -10.90 -1.03
CA VAL A 58 -9.32 -10.42 -2.31
C VAL A 58 -8.47 -10.85 -3.50
N THR A 59 -7.13 -10.76 -3.41
CA THR A 59 -6.26 -11.21 -4.51
C THR A 59 -6.48 -12.69 -4.85
N ASP A 60 -6.59 -13.54 -3.84
CA ASP A 60 -6.87 -14.98 -4.05
C ASP A 60 -8.27 -15.20 -4.65
N ALA A 61 -9.26 -14.41 -4.22
CA ALA A 61 -10.60 -14.45 -4.81
C ALA A 61 -10.59 -14.03 -6.29
N LEU A 62 -9.82 -13.00 -6.66
CA LEU A 62 -9.67 -12.58 -8.06
C LEU A 62 -8.94 -13.66 -8.89
N ILE A 63 -7.89 -14.29 -8.35
CA ILE A 63 -7.22 -15.40 -9.03
C ILE A 63 -8.22 -16.56 -9.25
N SER A 64 -9.04 -16.88 -8.25
CA SER A 64 -10.08 -17.91 -8.37
C SER A 64 -11.13 -17.54 -9.42
N LEU A 65 -11.61 -16.30 -9.41
CA LEU A 65 -12.58 -15.78 -10.39
C LEU A 65 -12.02 -15.84 -11.82
N HIS A 66 -10.75 -15.46 -12.03
CA HIS A 66 -10.11 -15.54 -13.34
C HIS A 66 -10.04 -16.98 -13.86
N ARG A 67 -9.78 -17.96 -12.98
CA ARG A 67 -9.67 -19.38 -13.33
C ARG A 67 -11.02 -20.06 -13.58
N ASN A 68 -11.98 -19.81 -12.69
CA ASN A 68 -13.21 -20.59 -12.61
C ASN A 68 -14.44 -19.85 -13.16
N ARG A 69 -14.32 -18.53 -13.40
CA ARG A 69 -15.40 -17.64 -13.88
C ARG A 69 -16.68 -17.69 -13.01
N ASP A 70 -16.53 -17.98 -11.73
CA ASP A 70 -17.62 -18.04 -10.77
C ASP A 70 -18.12 -16.64 -10.39
N GLU A 71 -19.24 -16.21 -10.97
CA GLU A 71 -19.89 -14.92 -10.66
C GLU A 71 -20.32 -14.78 -9.18
N GLY A 72 -20.45 -15.89 -8.45
CA GLY A 72 -20.68 -15.88 -7.00
C GLY A 72 -19.58 -15.13 -6.24
N ILE A 73 -18.34 -15.14 -6.77
CA ILE A 73 -17.22 -14.38 -6.20
C ILE A 73 -17.45 -12.88 -6.34
N ILE A 74 -17.98 -12.41 -7.47
CA ILE A 74 -18.28 -10.98 -7.68
C ILE A 74 -19.34 -10.52 -6.67
N LYS A 75 -20.40 -11.31 -6.47
CA LYS A 75 -21.44 -11.03 -5.47
C LYS A 75 -20.89 -11.00 -4.04
N SER A 76 -19.98 -11.92 -3.72
CA SER A 76 -19.31 -11.96 -2.41
C SER A 76 -18.41 -10.74 -2.19
N LEU A 77 -17.62 -10.35 -3.20
CA LEU A 77 -16.80 -9.15 -3.16
C LEU A 77 -17.66 -7.88 -2.99
N TRP A 78 -18.76 -7.77 -3.74
CA TRP A 78 -19.72 -6.66 -3.58
C TRP A 78 -20.24 -6.56 -2.14
N SER A 79 -20.80 -7.65 -1.60
CA SER A 79 -21.33 -7.67 -0.23
C SER A 79 -20.26 -7.32 0.82
N ARG A 80 -19.01 -7.72 0.58
CA ARG A 80 -17.88 -7.35 1.43
C ARG A 80 -17.59 -5.86 1.35
N TYR A 81 -17.50 -5.28 0.14
CA TYR A 81 -17.21 -3.86 -0.02
C TYR A 81 -18.32 -2.97 0.49
N GLU A 82 -19.58 -3.36 0.31
CA GLU A 82 -20.75 -2.66 0.85
C GLU A 82 -20.60 -2.47 2.38
N LYS A 83 -20.32 -3.54 3.11
CA LYS A 83 -20.06 -3.50 4.57
C LYS A 83 -18.86 -2.64 4.96
N ILE A 84 -17.82 -2.59 4.13
CA ILE A 84 -16.66 -1.72 4.37
C ILE A 84 -17.04 -0.26 4.17
N ILE A 85 -17.79 0.03 3.10
CA ILE A 85 -18.19 1.38 2.69
C ILE A 85 -19.22 1.98 3.67
N GLU A 86 -20.01 1.16 4.37
CA GLU A 86 -20.89 1.62 5.46
C GLU A 86 -20.14 2.40 6.56
N PHE A 87 -18.85 2.13 6.77
CA PHE A 87 -18.03 2.85 7.76
C PHE A 87 -17.59 4.25 7.28
N ILE A 88 -17.81 4.60 6.01
CA ILE A 88 -17.53 5.95 5.52
C ILE A 88 -18.47 6.93 6.25
N PRO A 89 -17.93 7.92 7.01
CA PRO A 89 -18.75 8.75 7.91
C PRO A 89 -19.75 9.64 7.19
N ASN A 90 -19.49 10.02 5.94
CA ASN A 90 -20.32 10.94 5.18
C ASN A 90 -21.16 10.19 4.12
N PRO A 91 -22.51 10.26 4.17
CA PRO A 91 -23.38 9.54 3.25
C PRO A 91 -23.15 9.83 1.77
N LYS A 92 -22.82 11.09 1.41
CA LYS A 92 -22.55 11.47 0.01
C LYS A 92 -21.29 10.77 -0.53
N PHE A 93 -20.26 10.64 0.30
CA PHE A 93 -19.05 9.92 -0.09
C PHE A 93 -19.22 8.40 -0.04
N ARG A 94 -20.13 7.90 0.80
CA ARG A 94 -20.54 6.49 0.81
C ARG A 94 -21.19 6.09 -0.51
N GLU A 95 -22.18 6.86 -0.96
CA GLU A 95 -22.88 6.62 -2.23
C GLU A 95 -21.90 6.63 -3.41
N ARG A 96 -21.04 7.65 -3.50
CA ARG A 96 -19.99 7.73 -4.53
C ARG A 96 -19.01 6.55 -4.51
N ALA A 97 -18.65 6.08 -3.32
CA ALA A 97 -17.76 4.93 -3.17
C ALA A 97 -18.45 3.65 -3.68
N LEU A 98 -19.73 3.44 -3.37
CA LEU A 98 -20.52 2.32 -3.87
C LEU A 98 -20.59 2.34 -5.40
N GLU A 99 -20.98 3.46 -6.00
CA GLU A 99 -21.04 3.62 -7.45
C GLU A 99 -19.70 3.29 -8.12
N ARG A 100 -18.60 3.81 -7.55
CA ARG A 100 -17.27 3.61 -8.13
C ARG A 100 -16.78 2.17 -8.01
N VAL A 101 -17.00 1.52 -6.86
CA VAL A 101 -16.62 0.12 -6.66
C VAL A 101 -17.49 -0.82 -7.49
N GLU A 102 -18.79 -0.52 -7.65
CA GLU A 102 -19.68 -1.28 -8.52
C GLU A 102 -19.21 -1.22 -9.97
N ALA A 103 -18.81 -0.03 -10.44
CA ALA A 103 -18.25 0.15 -11.77
C ALA A 103 -16.94 -0.65 -11.98
N GLU A 104 -16.03 -0.68 -10.99
CA GLU A 104 -14.82 -1.51 -11.10
C GLU A 104 -15.13 -3.01 -11.07
N LEU A 105 -16.10 -3.46 -10.28
CA LEU A 105 -16.51 -4.87 -10.28
C LEU A 105 -17.13 -5.29 -11.62
N LYS A 106 -17.89 -4.40 -12.28
CA LYS A 106 -18.43 -4.67 -13.62
C LYS A 106 -17.32 -4.89 -14.65
N LYS A 107 -16.20 -4.16 -14.55
CA LYS A 107 -15.04 -4.35 -15.42
C LYS A 107 -14.42 -5.74 -15.32
N LEU A 108 -14.64 -6.48 -14.22
CA LEU A 108 -14.16 -7.88 -14.12
C LEU A 108 -14.83 -8.82 -15.14
N GLY A 109 -15.92 -8.40 -15.79
CA GLY A 109 -16.51 -9.10 -16.93
C GLY A 109 -15.87 -8.78 -18.28
N GLU A 110 -15.03 -7.74 -18.36
CA GLU A 110 -14.40 -7.29 -19.60
C GLU A 110 -13.08 -8.04 -19.86
N PRO A 111 -12.66 -8.19 -21.14
CA PRO A 111 -11.36 -8.76 -21.47
C PRO A 111 -10.21 -7.88 -20.96
N MET A 112 -9.34 -8.45 -20.15
CA MET A 112 -8.11 -7.82 -19.67
C MET A 112 -7.01 -8.84 -19.49
N SER A 113 -5.75 -8.37 -19.40
CA SER A 113 -4.62 -9.24 -19.10
C SER A 113 -4.75 -9.84 -17.70
N TYR A 114 -4.13 -11.00 -17.46
CA TYR A 114 -4.09 -11.60 -16.12
C TYR A 114 -3.49 -10.65 -15.07
N ASP A 115 -2.43 -9.92 -15.44
CA ASP A 115 -1.74 -9.01 -14.53
C ASP A 115 -2.62 -7.83 -14.13
N GLU A 116 -3.41 -7.29 -15.06
CA GLU A 116 -4.42 -6.26 -14.79
C GLU A 116 -5.61 -6.81 -13.99
N PHE A 117 -6.07 -8.02 -14.31
CA PHE A 117 -7.20 -8.64 -13.61
C PHE A 117 -6.93 -8.80 -12.11
N VAL A 118 -5.76 -9.34 -11.77
CA VAL A 118 -5.43 -9.66 -10.38
C VAL A 118 -5.04 -8.41 -9.59
N SER A 119 -4.59 -7.33 -10.25
CA SER A 119 -4.30 -6.05 -9.59
C SER A 119 -5.55 -5.24 -9.22
N LYS A 120 -6.73 -5.60 -9.72
CA LYS A 120 -7.99 -4.91 -9.37
C LYS A 120 -8.28 -4.89 -7.87
N GLY A 121 -7.72 -5.81 -7.10
CA GLY A 121 -7.84 -5.81 -5.64
C GLY A 121 -7.29 -4.53 -5.00
N GLU A 122 -6.12 -4.08 -5.47
CA GLU A 122 -5.50 -2.82 -5.06
C GLU A 122 -6.36 -1.62 -5.50
N ASP A 123 -6.91 -1.63 -6.71
CA ASP A 123 -7.83 -0.60 -7.22
C ASP A 123 -9.02 -0.41 -6.28
N HIS A 124 -9.70 -1.51 -5.93
CA HIS A 124 -10.84 -1.47 -5.02
C HIS A 124 -10.46 -0.86 -3.65
N SER A 125 -9.33 -1.28 -3.06
CA SER A 125 -8.87 -0.72 -1.78
C SER A 125 -8.52 0.76 -1.87
N GLY A 126 -7.84 1.18 -2.93
CA GLY A 126 -7.42 2.57 -3.07
C GLY A 126 -8.60 3.50 -3.31
N ILE A 127 -9.58 3.06 -4.11
CA ILE A 127 -10.86 3.76 -4.30
C ILE A 127 -11.58 3.90 -2.95
N ILE A 128 -11.73 2.83 -2.18
CA ILE A 128 -12.41 2.89 -0.88
C ILE A 128 -11.67 3.84 0.07
N LEU A 129 -10.34 3.70 0.23
CA LEU A 129 -9.55 4.55 1.12
C LEU A 129 -9.60 6.03 0.72
N SER A 130 -9.58 6.34 -0.57
CA SER A 130 -9.74 7.72 -1.05
C SER A 130 -11.06 8.34 -0.61
N HIS A 131 -12.17 7.58 -0.64
CA HIS A 131 -13.47 8.07 -0.20
C HIS A 131 -13.57 8.24 1.32
N PHE A 132 -12.89 7.41 2.11
CA PHE A 132 -12.74 7.65 3.55
C PHE A 132 -12.03 8.99 3.81
N LEU A 133 -10.91 9.27 3.13
CA LEU A 133 -10.18 10.53 3.28
C LEU A 133 -11.00 11.74 2.82
N MET A 134 -11.73 11.60 1.71
CA MET A 134 -12.65 12.64 1.24
C MET A 134 -13.78 12.92 2.25
N ALA A 135 -14.34 11.89 2.87
CA ALA A 135 -15.33 12.04 3.92
C ALA A 135 -14.77 12.75 5.17
N LEU A 136 -13.46 12.64 5.42
CA LEU A 136 -12.74 13.36 6.47
C LEU A 136 -12.31 14.78 6.06
N GLY A 137 -12.66 15.24 4.85
CA GLY A 137 -12.41 16.59 4.35
C GLY A 137 -11.14 16.77 3.54
N TYR A 138 -10.44 15.70 3.16
CA TYR A 138 -9.21 15.75 2.38
C TYR A 138 -9.44 15.37 0.93
N LYS A 139 -8.87 16.14 -0.01
CA LYS A 139 -8.84 15.71 -1.41
C LYS A 139 -7.91 14.50 -1.51
N ALA A 140 -8.37 13.41 -2.10
CA ALA A 140 -7.59 12.21 -2.31
C ALA A 140 -7.81 11.70 -3.74
N GLU A 141 -6.77 11.14 -4.36
CA GLU A 141 -6.87 10.60 -5.71
C GLU A 141 -6.15 9.26 -5.78
N TYR A 142 -6.84 8.26 -6.32
CA TYR A 142 -6.28 6.94 -6.54
C TYR A 142 -5.58 6.86 -7.90
N MET A 143 -4.42 6.21 -7.91
CA MET A 143 -3.75 5.72 -9.11
C MET A 143 -3.11 4.36 -8.83
N ASP A 144 -3.04 3.48 -9.80
CA ASP A 144 -2.30 2.23 -9.61
C ASP A 144 -0.78 2.44 -9.73
N GLY A 145 0.01 1.38 -9.52
CA GLY A 145 1.46 1.47 -9.64
C GLY A 145 1.96 1.75 -11.08
N TYR A 146 1.19 1.36 -12.10
CA TYR A 146 1.48 1.68 -13.50
C TYR A 146 1.38 3.19 -13.74
N GLU A 147 0.27 3.80 -13.33
CA GLU A 147 -0.03 5.23 -13.44
C GLU A 147 0.90 6.08 -12.55
N ALA A 148 1.23 5.57 -11.36
CA ALA A 148 2.22 6.20 -10.49
C ALA A 148 3.61 6.22 -11.12
N GLY A 149 3.92 5.31 -12.05
CA GLY A 149 5.18 5.28 -12.78
C GLY A 149 6.18 4.24 -12.30
N ILE A 150 5.74 3.22 -11.57
CA ILE A 150 6.56 2.03 -11.29
C ILE A 150 6.88 1.35 -12.62
N VAL A 151 8.15 1.00 -12.84
CA VAL A 151 8.61 0.34 -14.07
C VAL A 151 9.27 -0.99 -13.73
N VAL A 152 8.92 -2.03 -14.50
CA VAL A 152 9.44 -3.39 -14.38
C VAL A 152 9.86 -3.93 -15.75
N ASP A 153 10.68 -4.97 -15.79
CA ASP A 153 10.87 -5.75 -17.02
C ASP A 153 9.78 -6.82 -17.21
N SER A 154 9.93 -7.59 -18.28
CA SER A 154 9.07 -8.72 -18.63
C SER A 154 8.89 -9.78 -17.53
N ASN A 155 9.82 -9.89 -16.57
CA ASN A 155 9.73 -10.82 -15.44
C ASN A 155 9.16 -10.16 -14.17
N GLY A 156 8.74 -8.89 -14.23
CA GLY A 156 8.26 -8.14 -13.07
C GLY A 156 9.40 -7.60 -12.20
N VAL A 157 10.65 -7.62 -12.66
CA VAL A 157 11.78 -7.10 -11.87
C VAL A 157 11.83 -5.58 -11.98
N LEU A 158 11.85 -4.92 -10.83
CA LEU A 158 11.86 -3.47 -10.68
C LEU A 158 13.03 -2.80 -11.40
N LYS A 159 12.73 -1.77 -12.20
CA LYS A 159 13.69 -0.79 -12.72
C LYS A 159 13.74 0.42 -11.79
N GLU A 160 14.53 0.30 -10.73
CA GLU A 160 14.55 1.21 -9.57
C GLU A 160 14.70 2.69 -9.95
N ASN A 161 15.79 3.08 -10.62
CA ASN A 161 16.08 4.49 -10.95
C ASN A 161 14.97 5.14 -11.80
N LEU A 162 14.46 4.40 -12.79
CA LEU A 162 13.39 4.89 -13.66
C LEU A 162 12.07 5.03 -12.90
N SER A 163 11.77 4.08 -12.00
CA SER A 163 10.59 4.12 -11.14
C SER A 163 10.64 5.32 -10.20
N ILE A 164 11.78 5.57 -9.54
CA ILE A 164 11.97 6.73 -8.65
C ILE A 164 11.72 8.05 -9.39
N LEU A 165 12.30 8.22 -10.58
CA LEU A 165 12.13 9.43 -11.38
C LEU A 165 10.65 9.66 -11.78
N ASN A 166 9.98 8.61 -12.25
CA ASN A 166 8.60 8.71 -12.72
C ASN A 166 7.63 8.93 -11.54
N VAL A 167 7.79 8.19 -10.45
CA VAL A 167 6.98 8.31 -9.24
C VAL A 167 7.11 9.71 -8.64
N LYS A 168 8.32 10.26 -8.56
CA LYS A 168 8.53 11.64 -8.12
C LYS A 168 7.68 12.62 -8.93
N ARG A 169 7.76 12.54 -10.26
CA ARG A 169 7.01 13.42 -11.17
C ARG A 169 5.49 13.29 -10.98
N SER A 170 4.98 12.06 -10.87
CA SER A 170 3.54 11.80 -10.70
C SER A 170 3.01 12.36 -9.38
N LEU A 171 3.76 12.17 -8.29
CA LEU A 171 3.36 12.62 -6.95
C LEU A 171 3.48 14.15 -6.79
N GLU A 172 4.57 14.75 -7.26
CA GLU A 172 4.75 16.21 -7.22
C GLU A 172 3.67 16.96 -8.02
N ARG A 173 3.17 16.37 -9.12
CA ARG A 173 2.06 16.93 -9.90
C ARG A 173 0.77 17.06 -9.07
N LEU A 174 0.48 16.10 -8.19
CA LEU A 174 -0.72 16.13 -7.35
C LEU A 174 -0.62 17.15 -6.21
N TRP A 175 0.58 17.33 -5.66
CA TRP A 175 0.84 18.31 -4.60
C TRP A 175 1.00 19.74 -5.10
N GLY A 176 1.42 19.94 -6.35
CA GLY A 176 1.53 21.27 -6.97
C GLY A 176 0.18 21.95 -7.25
N SER A 177 -0.95 21.29 -7.00
CA SER A 177 -2.27 21.87 -7.15
C SER A 177 -2.64 22.78 -5.97
N ALA A 178 -3.51 23.77 -6.19
CA ALA A 178 -3.92 24.77 -5.18
C ALA A 178 -4.58 24.18 -3.91
N SER A 179 -4.81 22.87 -3.86
CA SER A 179 -5.18 22.13 -2.67
C SER A 179 -4.46 20.79 -2.73
N ALA A 180 -3.48 20.56 -1.86
CA ALA A 180 -2.69 19.33 -1.87
C ALA A 180 -3.59 18.09 -1.87
N ILE A 181 -3.56 17.34 -2.98
CA ILE A 181 -4.28 16.07 -3.14
C ILE A 181 -3.43 14.99 -2.47
N VAL A 182 -4.06 14.14 -1.64
CA VAL A 182 -3.44 12.97 -1.03
C VAL A 182 -3.39 11.85 -2.07
N PRO A 183 -2.21 11.47 -2.58
CA PRO A 183 -2.11 10.38 -3.55
C PRO A 183 -2.31 9.04 -2.84
N ILE A 184 -3.18 8.20 -3.40
CA ILE A 184 -3.40 6.82 -2.98
C ILE A 184 -2.88 5.92 -4.11
N VAL A 185 -1.79 5.19 -3.86
CA VAL A 185 -1.11 4.39 -4.88
C VAL A 185 -1.41 2.91 -4.65
N GLY A 186 -1.99 2.24 -5.65
CA GLY A 186 -2.10 0.79 -5.68
C GLY A 186 -0.72 0.15 -5.80
N GLY A 187 -0.39 -0.80 -4.93
CA GLY A 187 0.82 -1.59 -5.08
C GLY A 187 0.71 -2.63 -6.20
N PHE A 188 1.59 -3.64 -6.16
CA PHE A 188 1.47 -4.91 -6.88
C PHE A 188 1.72 -4.91 -8.40
N VAL A 189 1.37 -3.82 -9.09
CA VAL A 189 1.52 -3.66 -10.54
C VAL A 189 2.48 -2.52 -10.91
N GLY A 190 3.12 -2.62 -12.08
CA GLY A 190 3.92 -1.57 -12.69
C GLY A 190 3.86 -1.64 -14.22
N ARG A 191 4.49 -0.67 -14.88
CA ARG A 191 4.64 -0.61 -16.33
C ARG A 191 5.76 -1.51 -16.80
N LYS A 192 5.41 -2.51 -17.62
CA LYS A 192 6.38 -3.32 -18.35
C LYS A 192 7.15 -2.43 -19.32
N LEU A 193 8.47 -2.38 -19.18
CA LEU A 193 9.33 -1.50 -19.96
C LEU A 193 9.22 -1.78 -21.46
N GLU A 194 9.09 -3.05 -21.84
CA GLU A 194 9.13 -3.49 -23.23
C GLU A 194 7.82 -3.23 -23.98
N THR A 195 6.66 -3.43 -23.33
CA THR A 195 5.34 -3.33 -23.99
C THR A 195 4.52 -2.13 -23.54
N GLY A 196 4.84 -1.55 -22.38
CA GLY A 196 4.03 -0.51 -21.77
C GLY A 196 2.73 -1.04 -21.15
N GLU A 197 2.55 -2.34 -21.01
CA GLU A 197 1.37 -2.93 -20.35
C GLU A 197 1.57 -3.01 -18.83
N ARG A 198 0.48 -3.25 -18.11
CA ARG A 198 0.51 -3.60 -16.68
C ARG A 198 1.21 -4.94 -16.49
N LYS A 199 2.14 -4.99 -15.53
CA LYS A 199 2.88 -6.20 -15.15
C LYS A 199 3.01 -6.32 -13.65
N LEU A 200 2.70 -7.51 -13.12
CA LEU A 200 2.83 -7.79 -11.69
C LEU A 200 4.31 -7.82 -11.25
N LEU A 201 4.59 -7.23 -10.09
CA LEU A 201 5.90 -7.25 -9.43
C LEU A 201 6.14 -8.54 -8.62
N GLY A 202 5.09 -9.33 -8.39
CA GLY A 202 5.11 -10.49 -7.49
C GLY A 202 4.44 -10.22 -6.15
N ARG A 203 4.38 -11.24 -5.29
CA ARG A 203 3.70 -11.16 -3.98
C ARG A 203 4.39 -10.16 -3.05
N ASN A 204 3.62 -9.57 -2.12
CA ASN A 204 4.10 -8.59 -1.13
C ASN A 204 4.79 -7.33 -1.71
N SER A 205 4.70 -7.10 -3.02
CA SER A 205 5.41 -6.02 -3.71
C SER A 205 4.84 -4.63 -3.46
N THR A 206 3.69 -4.48 -2.79
CA THR A 206 3.23 -3.17 -2.30
C THR A 206 4.27 -2.52 -1.37
N ASP A 207 5.04 -3.31 -0.60
CA ASP A 207 6.16 -2.79 0.20
C ASP A 207 7.23 -2.13 -0.72
N VAL A 208 7.45 -2.69 -1.92
CA VAL A 208 8.38 -2.14 -2.91
C VAL A 208 7.88 -0.83 -3.48
N THR A 209 6.60 -0.74 -3.84
CA THR A 209 5.97 0.52 -4.28
C THR A 209 6.11 1.61 -3.22
N GLY A 210 5.90 1.28 -1.94
CA GLY A 210 6.11 2.20 -0.82
C GLY A 210 7.56 2.67 -0.70
N ALA A 211 8.53 1.75 -0.77
CA ALA A 211 9.95 2.11 -0.72
C ALA A 211 10.37 3.02 -1.88
N ILE A 212 9.85 2.78 -3.10
CA ILE A 212 10.12 3.64 -4.25
C ILE A 212 9.52 5.04 -4.07
N ALA A 213 8.27 5.14 -3.62
CA ALA A 213 7.67 6.44 -3.33
C ALA A 213 8.43 7.20 -2.23
N ALA A 214 8.91 6.49 -1.20
CA ALA A 214 9.67 7.10 -0.12
C ALA A 214 11.04 7.59 -0.59
N ALA A 215 11.75 6.79 -1.40
CA ALA A 215 13.01 7.19 -2.03
C ALA A 215 12.82 8.38 -2.99
N ALA A 216 11.76 8.37 -3.80
CA ALA A 216 11.42 9.45 -4.73
C ALA A 216 11.19 10.81 -4.06
N LEU A 217 10.67 10.79 -2.83
CA LEU A 217 10.26 11.99 -2.11
C LEU A 217 11.19 12.36 -0.93
N ASN A 218 12.19 11.52 -0.65
CA ASN A 218 12.95 11.56 0.60
C ASN A 218 12.02 11.62 1.82
N ALA A 219 11.05 10.70 1.88
CA ALA A 219 9.94 10.72 2.83
C ALA A 219 10.08 9.63 3.91
N ASN A 220 9.54 9.91 5.10
CA ASN A 220 9.41 8.92 6.17
C ASN A 220 8.60 7.72 5.67
N TYR A 221 9.18 6.53 5.71
CA TYR A 221 8.51 5.32 5.22
C TYR A 221 7.97 4.47 6.37
N GLU A 222 6.66 4.35 6.43
CA GLU A 222 5.98 3.51 7.40
C GLU A 222 5.21 2.38 6.73
N ILE A 223 5.38 1.18 7.25
CA ILE A 223 4.66 -0.01 6.84
C ILE A 223 3.73 -0.41 7.97
N ILE A 224 2.44 -0.25 7.74
CA ILE A 224 1.38 -0.57 8.67
C ILE A 224 0.89 -1.98 8.38
N LYS A 225 1.09 -2.89 9.34
CA LYS A 225 0.66 -4.29 9.31
C LYS A 225 -0.07 -4.64 10.62
N ASP A 226 -0.64 -5.84 10.66
CA ASP A 226 -1.25 -6.43 11.85
C ASP A 226 -0.20 -6.80 12.91
N VAL A 227 1.03 -7.09 12.50
CA VAL A 227 2.17 -7.33 13.38
C VAL A 227 3.01 -6.06 13.59
N PRO A 228 3.48 -5.78 14.82
CA PRO A 228 4.30 -4.60 15.14
C PRO A 228 5.78 -4.69 14.68
N GLY A 229 6.19 -5.85 14.18
CA GLY A 229 7.56 -6.14 13.76
C GLY A 229 7.88 -7.62 13.90
N ILE A 230 9.18 -7.94 13.95
CA ILE A 230 9.68 -9.29 14.23
C ILE A 230 9.76 -9.47 15.74
N TYR A 231 9.19 -10.55 16.27
CA TYR A 231 9.33 -10.92 17.68
C TYR A 231 10.65 -11.67 17.90
N LEU A 232 11.27 -11.51 19.09
CA LEU A 232 12.46 -12.29 19.47
C LEU A 232 12.17 -13.80 19.51
N VAL A 233 10.98 -14.16 19.96
CA VAL A 233 10.40 -15.51 19.99
C VAL A 233 8.95 -15.38 19.59
N GLU A 234 8.37 -16.34 18.85
CA GLU A 234 6.97 -16.22 18.45
C GLU A 234 6.04 -16.17 19.69
N PRO A 235 5.02 -15.27 19.72
CA PRO A 235 4.17 -15.06 20.88
C PRO A 235 3.43 -16.32 21.36
N GLU A 236 3.20 -17.28 20.47
CA GLU A 236 2.56 -18.55 20.82
C GLU A 236 3.40 -19.41 21.79
N TYR A 237 4.72 -19.20 21.84
CA TYR A 237 5.64 -19.93 22.73
C TYR A 237 5.92 -19.21 24.05
N GLY A 238 5.31 -18.05 24.31
CA GLY A 238 5.38 -17.36 25.60
C GLY A 238 5.57 -15.85 25.52
N LYS A 239 5.95 -15.26 26.66
CA LYS A 239 6.22 -13.82 26.75
C LYS A 239 7.41 -13.46 25.88
N THR A 240 7.21 -12.51 24.97
CA THR A 240 8.20 -12.07 23.99
C THR A 240 8.13 -10.56 23.81
N GLN A 241 9.12 -10.00 23.14
CA GLN A 241 9.15 -8.58 22.76
C GLN A 241 9.50 -8.46 21.28
N VAL A 242 9.05 -7.35 20.69
CA VAL A 242 9.40 -6.99 19.31
C VAL A 242 10.84 -6.52 19.29
N ILE A 243 11.61 -6.96 18.30
CA ILE A 243 12.94 -6.41 18.04
C ILE A 243 12.79 -4.92 17.72
N PRO A 244 13.35 -4.01 18.53
CA PRO A 244 13.06 -2.58 18.38
C PRO A 244 13.69 -2.01 17.12
N ARG A 245 14.92 -2.46 16.80
CA ARG A 245 15.70 -1.98 15.66
C ARG A 245 16.49 -3.11 15.02
N LEU A 246 16.58 -3.07 13.69
CA LEU A 246 17.45 -3.91 12.87
C LEU A 246 18.23 -3.02 11.91
N SER A 247 19.46 -3.41 11.59
CA SER A 247 20.14 -2.93 10.40
C SER A 247 19.47 -3.48 9.13
N TYR A 248 19.69 -2.82 8.00
CA TYR A 248 19.22 -3.34 6.70
C TYR A 248 19.74 -4.76 6.41
N ASP A 249 20.98 -5.06 6.83
CA ASP A 249 21.61 -6.35 6.59
C ASP A 249 21.02 -7.45 7.48
N GLU A 250 20.77 -7.17 8.77
CA GLU A 250 20.08 -8.10 9.65
C GLU A 250 18.65 -8.37 9.18
N ALA A 251 17.92 -7.33 8.77
CA ALA A 251 16.57 -7.48 8.22
C ALA A 251 16.58 -8.29 6.92
N GLY A 252 17.58 -8.07 6.05
CA GLY A 252 17.78 -8.85 4.83
C GLY A 252 18.04 -10.33 5.12
N GLU A 253 18.93 -10.64 6.08
CA GLU A 253 19.25 -12.01 6.48
C GLU A 253 18.04 -12.73 7.08
N LEU A 254 17.27 -12.07 7.96
CA LEU A 254 16.03 -12.64 8.52
C LEU A 254 15.01 -12.95 7.43
N THR A 255 14.86 -12.04 6.47
CA THR A 255 13.96 -12.24 5.32
C THR A 255 14.41 -13.40 4.44
N TRP A 256 15.71 -13.52 4.19
CA TRP A 256 16.30 -14.65 3.46
C TRP A 256 16.04 -16.00 4.15
N ARG A 257 15.98 -16.00 5.49
CA ARG A 257 15.64 -17.18 6.31
C ARG A 257 14.14 -17.43 6.46
N GLY A 258 13.30 -16.70 5.73
CA GLY A 258 11.84 -16.88 5.72
C GLY A 258 11.07 -16.10 6.77
N ILE A 259 11.74 -15.27 7.58
CA ILE A 259 11.08 -14.36 8.54
C ILE A 259 10.76 -13.04 7.81
N GLU A 260 9.78 -13.10 6.90
CA GLU A 260 9.44 -11.97 6.03
C GLU A 260 8.43 -11.03 6.69
N VAL A 261 8.94 -9.97 7.34
CA VAL A 261 8.11 -8.84 7.79
C VAL A 261 8.10 -7.70 6.78
N VAL A 262 9.14 -7.56 5.96
CA VAL A 262 9.23 -6.56 4.88
C VAL A 262 9.81 -7.22 3.64
N HIS A 263 9.24 -6.92 2.47
CA HIS A 263 9.72 -7.48 1.21
C HIS A 263 11.23 -7.17 0.99
N PRO A 264 12.08 -8.15 0.58
CA PRO A 264 13.52 -7.94 0.51
C PRO A 264 13.94 -6.85 -0.49
N MET A 265 13.22 -6.71 -1.61
CA MET A 265 13.46 -5.61 -2.55
C MET A 265 13.15 -4.23 -1.94
N ALA A 266 12.17 -4.13 -1.03
CA ALA A 266 11.88 -2.87 -0.34
C ALA A 266 13.01 -2.49 0.62
N ILE A 267 13.58 -3.47 1.33
CA ILE A 267 14.78 -3.30 2.17
C ILE A 267 15.96 -2.84 1.31
N LYS A 268 16.17 -3.45 0.14
CA LYS A 268 17.24 -3.06 -0.80
C LYS A 268 17.09 -1.61 -1.25
N VAL A 269 15.92 -1.20 -1.73
CA VAL A 269 15.64 0.19 -2.14
C VAL A 269 15.87 1.14 -0.96
N ALA A 270 15.32 0.82 0.21
CA ALA A 270 15.49 1.62 1.42
C ALA A 270 16.97 1.77 1.82
N LYS A 271 17.76 0.70 1.71
CA LYS A 271 19.21 0.73 1.96
C LYS A 271 19.94 1.61 0.95
N SER A 272 19.65 1.47 -0.36
CA SER A 272 20.29 2.26 -1.43
C SER A 272 20.07 3.76 -1.27
N HIS A 273 18.92 4.16 -0.75
CA HIS A 273 18.51 5.57 -0.60
C HIS A 273 18.52 6.05 0.85
N ASN A 274 19.05 5.25 1.78
CA ASN A 274 19.13 5.55 3.22
C ASN A 274 17.77 5.98 3.83
N ILE A 275 16.70 5.30 3.44
CA ILE A 275 15.34 5.52 3.93
C ILE A 275 15.08 4.57 5.11
N PRO A 276 14.83 5.07 6.34
CA PRO A 276 14.41 4.23 7.46
C PRO A 276 13.02 3.62 7.20
N ILE A 277 12.87 2.31 7.41
CA ILE A 277 11.57 1.62 7.35
C ILE A 277 11.04 1.48 8.78
N ARG A 278 9.86 2.04 9.06
CA ARG A 278 9.17 1.84 10.34
C ARG A 278 8.04 0.86 10.16
N VAL A 279 8.12 -0.30 10.80
CA VAL A 279 7.01 -1.26 10.84
C VAL A 279 6.18 -0.99 12.10
N ARG A 280 4.88 -0.73 11.89
CA ARG A 280 3.91 -0.38 12.94
C ARG A 280 2.65 -1.22 12.81
N ASN A 281 1.90 -1.29 13.91
CA ASN A 281 0.50 -1.69 13.94
C ASN A 281 -0.34 -0.59 14.61
N PHE A 282 -1.63 -0.52 14.32
CA PHE A 282 -2.52 0.48 14.95
C PHE A 282 -2.68 0.26 16.46
N LYS A 283 -2.46 -0.97 16.95
CA LYS A 283 -2.61 -1.33 18.36
C LYS A 283 -1.39 -0.99 19.23
N GLY A 284 -0.33 -0.44 18.64
CA GLY A 284 0.98 -0.26 19.30
C GLY A 284 1.21 1.06 20.01
N GLU A 285 0.24 1.99 20.06
CA GLU A 285 0.40 3.31 20.70
C GLU A 285 -0.39 3.45 22.02
N THR A 286 -0.84 2.34 22.60
CA THR A 286 -1.32 2.30 23.99
C THR A 286 -0.31 1.56 24.86
N SER A 287 0.71 2.27 25.34
CA SER A 287 1.49 1.99 26.57
C SER A 287 2.33 3.22 26.90
#